data_AF-A0A5E6VEJ6-F1
#
_entry.id   AF-A0A5E6VEJ6-F1
#
_cell.length_a   1.000
_cell.length_b   1.000
_cell.length_c   1.000
_cell.angle_alpha   90.00
_cell.angle_beta   90.00
_cell.angle_gamma   90.00
#
_symmetry.space_group_name_H-M   'P 1'
#
loop_
_entity.id
_entity.type
_entity.pdbx_description
1 polymer ?
#
loop_
_entity_poly.entity_id
_entity_poly.type
_entity_poly.pdbx_seq_one_letter_code
_entity_poly.pdbx_strand_id
1 'polypeptide(L)'
;MRETAEEAWKAADKLIEHISDETIEAAQKSFSRFDSEGQRRMAALHDGRRDNLEIAPNLWAGVGLVRGGAGTALVGDPQQVAARIKEYADLGIESFIFSGYPHLEEAYRFAELVFPLLPEPYASLAGRGVTNLTGPFGEMIANDVLPTKASA
;
A
#
# COMPACT_ATOMS: atom_id res chain seq x y z
N MET A 1 -3.03 8.66 0.12
CA MET A 1 -4.13 9.65 0.06
C MET A 1 -3.73 10.94 0.76
N ARG A 2 -4.42 12.04 0.51
CA ARG A 2 -4.34 13.29 1.30
C ARG A 2 -5.77 13.84 1.45
N GLU A 3 -5.95 14.99 2.08
CA GLU A 3 -7.28 15.59 2.24
C GLU A 3 -7.89 15.96 0.88
N THR A 4 -7.05 16.38 -0.07
CA THR A 4 -7.45 16.65 -1.46
C THR A 4 -6.72 15.77 -2.47
N ALA A 5 -7.31 15.62 -3.66
CA ALA A 5 -6.70 14.87 -4.76
C ALA A 5 -5.38 15.51 -5.22
N GLU A 6 -5.33 16.83 -5.35
CA GLU A 6 -4.13 17.57 -5.76
C GLU A 6 -2.96 17.34 -4.80
N GLU A 7 -3.20 17.42 -3.49
CA GLU A 7 -2.18 17.14 -2.49
C GLU A 7 -1.71 15.69 -2.54
N ALA A 8 -2.61 14.74 -2.83
CA ALA A 8 -2.26 13.33 -2.95
C ALA A 8 -1.32 13.08 -4.14
N TRP A 9 -1.61 13.68 -5.29
CA TRP A 9 -0.75 13.61 -6.47
C TRP A 9 0.60 14.29 -6.22
N LYS A 10 0.60 15.49 -5.62
CA LYS A 10 1.83 16.17 -5.21
C LYS A 10 2.67 15.32 -4.24
N ALA A 11 2.03 14.61 -3.32
CA ALA A 11 2.73 13.70 -2.40
C ALA A 11 3.32 12.48 -3.12
N ALA A 12 2.64 11.94 -4.14
CA ALA A 12 3.16 10.86 -4.98
C ALA A 12 4.38 11.33 -5.79
N ASP A 13 4.33 12.51 -6.38
CA ASP A 13 5.46 13.11 -7.10
C ASP A 13 6.65 13.34 -6.15
N LYS A 14 6.37 13.90 -4.98
CA LYS A 14 7.38 14.14 -3.94
C LYS A 14 8.07 12.84 -3.50
N LEU A 15 7.33 11.73 -3.43
CA LEU A 15 7.89 10.44 -3.00
C LEU A 15 9.02 9.95 -3.91
N ILE A 16 8.99 10.33 -5.19
CA ILE A 16 9.98 9.89 -6.19
C ILE A 16 10.90 11.03 -6.67
N GLU A 17 10.76 12.24 -6.11
CA GLU A 17 11.43 13.45 -6.61
C GLU A 17 12.97 13.35 -6.60
N HIS A 18 13.51 12.55 -5.68
CA HIS A 18 14.96 12.36 -5.50
C HIS A 18 15.51 11.06 -6.11
N ILE A 19 14.67 10.26 -6.75
CA ILE A 19 15.14 9.10 -7.49
C ILE A 19 15.85 9.61 -8.76
N SER A 20 17.04 9.12 -9.08
CA SER A 20 17.73 9.42 -10.35
C SER A 20 17.39 8.41 -11.43
N ASP A 21 17.54 8.77 -12.71
CA ASP A 21 17.28 7.84 -13.82
C ASP A 21 18.24 6.64 -13.78
N GLU A 22 19.49 6.87 -13.40
CA GLU A 22 20.49 5.81 -13.15
C GLU A 22 20.02 4.83 -12.06
N THR A 23 19.36 5.33 -11.00
CA THR A 23 18.81 4.49 -9.94
C THR A 23 17.65 3.63 -10.46
N ILE A 24 16.78 4.21 -11.29
CA ILE A 24 15.68 3.49 -11.94
C ILE A 24 16.24 2.39 -12.84
N GLU A 25 17.17 2.72 -13.73
CA GLU A 25 17.80 1.77 -14.65
C GLU A 25 18.46 0.61 -13.89
N ALA A 26 19.21 0.91 -12.83
CA ALA A 26 19.83 -0.10 -11.98
C ALA A 26 18.80 -1.02 -11.31
N ALA A 27 17.70 -0.45 -10.80
CA ALA A 27 16.61 -1.21 -10.20
C ALA A 27 15.91 -2.11 -11.23
N GLN A 28 15.53 -1.58 -12.39
CA GLN A 28 14.87 -2.34 -13.45
C GLN A 28 15.76 -3.46 -13.99
N LYS A 29 17.07 -3.21 -14.16
CA LYS A 29 18.05 -4.24 -14.52
C LYS A 29 18.12 -5.35 -13.47
N SER A 30 18.05 -5.00 -12.19
CA SER A 30 17.98 -5.99 -11.10
C SER A 30 16.69 -6.82 -11.18
N PHE A 31 15.53 -6.17 -11.32
CA PHE A 31 14.22 -6.82 -11.39
C PHE A 31 14.08 -7.76 -12.60
N SER A 32 14.73 -7.44 -13.73
CA SER A 32 14.74 -8.30 -14.93
C SER A 32 15.37 -9.68 -14.70
N ARG A 33 16.13 -9.84 -13.61
CA ARG A 33 16.78 -11.11 -13.22
C ARG A 33 15.92 -11.95 -12.29
N PHE A 34 14.77 -11.46 -11.84
CA PHE A 34 13.87 -12.20 -10.97
C PHE A 34 12.96 -13.11 -11.79
N ASP A 35 12.74 -14.34 -11.32
CA ASP A 35 11.79 -15.29 -11.94
C ASP A 35 10.32 -15.00 -11.55
N SER A 36 10.07 -13.91 -10.81
CA SER A 36 8.74 -13.55 -10.34
C SER A 36 7.88 -12.96 -11.45
N GLU A 37 6.84 -13.71 -11.84
CA GLU A 37 5.78 -13.25 -12.74
C GLU A 37 5.13 -11.93 -12.26
N GLY A 38 4.91 -11.81 -10.94
CA GLY A 38 4.33 -10.61 -10.34
C GLY A 38 5.24 -9.39 -10.51
N GLN A 39 6.55 -9.55 -10.26
CA GLN A 39 7.52 -8.49 -10.49
C GLN A 39 7.56 -8.08 -11.97
N ARG A 40 7.59 -9.06 -12.89
CA ARG A 40 7.64 -8.75 -14.32
C ARG A 40 6.41 -7.96 -14.76
N ARG A 41 5.21 -8.36 -14.29
CA ARG A 41 3.97 -7.63 -14.59
C ARG A 41 4.00 -6.21 -14.04
N MET A 42 4.55 -5.98 -12.84
CA MET A 42 4.65 -4.63 -12.31
C MET A 42 5.61 -3.74 -13.08
N ALA A 43 6.80 -4.26 -13.45
CA ALA A 43 7.75 -3.51 -14.26
C ALA A 43 7.13 -3.09 -15.61
N ALA A 44 6.33 -3.98 -16.22
CA ALA A 44 5.63 -3.72 -17.47
C ALA A 44 4.54 -2.62 -17.39
N LEU A 45 4.10 -2.24 -16.19
CA LEU A 45 3.12 -1.17 -16.01
C LEU A 45 3.67 0.21 -16.36
N HIS A 46 4.98 0.42 -16.17
CA HIS A 46 5.63 1.73 -16.35
C HIS A 46 6.86 1.69 -17.27
N ASP A 47 7.42 0.50 -17.56
CA ASP A 47 8.58 0.30 -18.46
C ASP A 47 9.80 1.18 -18.09
N GLY A 48 10.00 1.37 -16.78
CA GLY A 48 11.02 2.27 -16.23
C GLY A 48 10.79 3.78 -16.47
N ARG A 49 9.67 4.21 -17.06
CA ARG A 49 9.43 5.62 -17.39
C ARG A 49 8.62 6.36 -16.33
N ARG A 50 9.04 7.60 -16.03
CA ARG A 50 8.35 8.50 -15.08
C ARG A 50 7.12 9.20 -15.67
N ASP A 51 7.05 9.28 -16.99
CA ASP A 51 5.98 9.98 -17.70
C ASP A 51 4.68 9.17 -17.83
N ASN A 52 4.68 7.92 -17.34
CA ASN A 52 3.57 6.99 -17.48
C ASN A 52 3.34 6.18 -16.19
N LEU A 53 3.09 6.89 -15.09
CA LEU A 53 2.93 6.26 -13.78
C LEU A 53 1.48 6.13 -13.31
N GLU A 54 0.54 6.91 -13.85
CA GLU A 54 -0.89 6.67 -13.63
C GLU A 54 -1.39 5.64 -14.63
N ILE A 55 -1.65 4.42 -14.15
CA ILE A 55 -2.00 3.28 -15.00
C ILE A 55 -3.51 3.02 -15.07
N ALA A 56 -4.25 3.60 -14.14
CA ALA A 56 -5.70 3.71 -14.11
C ALA A 56 -6.07 4.89 -13.18
N PRO A 57 -7.30 5.42 -13.24
CA PRO A 57 -7.70 6.53 -12.38
C PRO A 57 -7.41 6.26 -10.90
N ASN A 58 -6.58 7.11 -10.28
CA ASN A 58 -6.15 6.99 -8.88
C ASN A 58 -5.29 5.75 -8.56
N LEU A 59 -4.74 5.06 -9.57
CA LEU A 59 -3.86 3.91 -9.42
C LEU A 59 -2.49 4.23 -10.02
N TRP A 60 -1.49 4.32 -9.16
CA TRP A 60 -0.17 4.83 -9.51
C TRP A 60 0.92 3.76 -9.33
N ALA A 61 1.77 3.60 -10.33
CA ALA A 61 2.83 2.59 -10.39
C ALA A 61 4.22 3.12 -9.99
N GLY A 62 4.35 4.38 -9.59
CA GLY A 62 5.67 4.98 -9.31
C GLY A 62 6.47 4.36 -8.19
N VAL A 63 5.82 3.70 -7.21
CA VAL A 63 6.51 2.91 -6.19
C VAL A 63 7.35 1.77 -6.81
N GLY A 64 6.90 1.23 -7.95
CA GLY A 64 7.56 0.13 -8.68
C GLY A 64 8.82 0.54 -9.44
N LEU A 65 9.10 1.85 -9.56
CA LEU A 65 10.32 2.33 -10.24
C LEU A 65 11.59 1.79 -9.58
N VAL A 66 11.59 1.69 -8.25
CA VAL A 66 12.77 1.27 -7.46
C VAL A 66 12.46 0.25 -6.37
N ARG A 67 11.19 0.06 -6.00
CA ARG A 67 10.80 -0.97 -5.02
C ARG A 67 10.36 -2.24 -5.75
N GLY A 68 11.01 -3.35 -5.43
CA GLY A 68 10.57 -4.66 -5.90
C GLY A 68 9.23 -5.10 -5.29
N GLY A 69 8.68 -6.18 -5.82
CA GLY A 69 7.40 -6.78 -5.44
C GLY A 69 6.25 -6.37 -6.35
N ALA A 70 5.07 -6.90 -6.02
CA ALA A 70 3.80 -6.48 -6.61
C ALA A 70 3.29 -5.25 -5.86
N GLY A 71 3.38 -4.05 -6.45
CA GLY A 71 3.00 -2.83 -5.74
C GLY A 71 2.55 -1.69 -6.66
N THR A 72 1.33 -1.24 -6.43
CA THR A 72 0.76 0.01 -6.93
C THR A 72 0.20 0.78 -5.73
N ALA A 73 0.05 2.10 -5.84
CA ALA A 73 -0.52 2.92 -4.78
C ALA A 73 -1.87 3.52 -5.22
N LEU A 74 -2.80 3.60 -4.27
CA LEU A 74 -4.02 4.40 -4.44
C LEU A 74 -3.71 5.86 -4.11
N VAL A 75 -3.87 6.75 -5.09
CA VAL A 75 -3.54 8.17 -4.99
C VAL A 75 -4.79 9.00 -5.26
N GLY A 76 -5.23 9.76 -4.25
CA GLY A 76 -6.44 10.60 -4.33
C GLY A 76 -6.84 11.13 -2.95
N ASP A 77 -7.98 11.82 -2.92
CA ASP A 77 -8.68 12.19 -1.69
C ASP A 77 -9.30 10.95 -0.99
N PRO A 78 -9.80 11.06 0.25
CA PRO A 78 -10.30 9.90 0.99
C PRO A 78 -11.50 9.24 0.31
N GLN A 79 -12.38 10.00 -0.34
CA GLN A 79 -13.57 9.50 -1.04
C GLN A 79 -13.17 8.72 -2.30
N GLN A 80 -12.22 9.23 -3.07
CA GLN A 80 -11.67 8.55 -4.24
C GLN A 80 -11.01 7.23 -3.85
N VAL A 81 -10.20 7.24 -2.79
CA VAL A 81 -9.55 6.01 -2.29
C VAL A 81 -10.57 5.00 -1.78
N ALA A 82 -11.55 5.42 -0.98
CA ALA A 82 -12.63 4.53 -0.53
C ALA A 82 -13.41 3.94 -1.71
N ALA A 83 -13.68 4.73 -2.76
CA ALA A 83 -14.32 4.25 -3.98
C ALA A 83 -13.47 3.19 -4.71
N ARG A 84 -12.14 3.39 -4.83
CA ARG A 84 -11.24 2.36 -5.41
C ARG A 84 -11.24 1.07 -4.58
N ILE A 85 -11.22 1.18 -3.25
CA ILE A 85 -11.29 0.02 -2.36
C ILE A 85 -12.61 -0.74 -2.57
N LYS A 86 -13.72 -0.01 -2.66
CA LYS A 86 -15.03 -0.59 -2.92
C LYS A 86 -15.06 -1.33 -4.26
N GLU A 87 -14.50 -0.77 -5.32
CA GLU A 87 -14.45 -1.45 -6.62
C GLU A 87 -13.69 -2.78 -6.56
N TYR A 88 -12.58 -2.84 -5.83
CA TYR A 88 -11.89 -4.12 -5.58
C TYR A 88 -12.75 -5.07 -4.74
N ALA A 89 -13.45 -4.57 -3.72
CA ALA A 89 -14.34 -5.39 -2.90
C ALA A 89 -15.53 -5.95 -3.69
N ASP A 90 -16.09 -5.17 -4.61
CA ASP A 90 -17.19 -5.59 -5.51
C ASP A 90 -16.73 -6.72 -6.46
N LEU A 91 -15.42 -6.85 -6.71
CA LEU A 91 -14.82 -7.97 -7.45
C LEU A 91 -14.54 -9.20 -6.57
N GLY A 92 -14.88 -9.15 -5.28
CA GLY A 92 -14.67 -10.24 -4.32
C GLY A 92 -13.33 -10.20 -3.58
N ILE A 93 -12.62 -9.07 -3.59
CA ILE A 93 -11.40 -8.91 -2.76
C ILE A 93 -11.81 -8.52 -1.35
N GLU A 94 -11.63 -9.44 -0.40
CA GLU A 94 -12.08 -9.26 0.99
C GLU A 94 -10.97 -8.76 1.93
N SER A 95 -9.71 -8.80 1.49
CA SER A 95 -8.55 -8.47 2.32
C SER A 95 -7.59 -7.56 1.57
N PHE A 96 -7.20 -6.47 2.24
CA PHE A 96 -6.31 -5.45 1.69
C PHE A 96 -5.09 -5.29 2.58
N ILE A 97 -3.90 -5.45 2.00
CA ILE A 97 -2.63 -5.23 2.68
C ILE A 97 -2.09 -3.88 2.20
N PHE A 98 -2.24 -2.85 3.02
CA PHE A 98 -1.79 -1.49 2.71
C PHE A 98 -0.47 -1.15 3.38
N SER A 99 0.28 -0.26 2.75
CA SER A 99 1.49 0.37 3.27
C SER A 99 1.53 1.82 2.82
N GLY A 100 2.12 2.71 3.62
CA GLY A 100 2.34 4.11 3.24
C GLY A 100 3.69 4.62 3.76
N TYR A 101 4.15 5.75 3.23
CA TYR A 101 5.41 6.37 3.63
C TYR A 101 5.19 7.79 4.18
N PRO A 102 5.66 8.10 5.40
CA PRO A 102 6.15 7.18 6.42
C PRO A 102 5.02 6.33 7.02
N HIS A 103 5.33 5.11 7.46
CA HIS A 103 4.31 4.09 7.77
C HIS A 103 3.38 4.48 8.93
N LEU A 104 3.91 5.09 9.99
CA LEU A 104 3.12 5.44 11.18
C LEU A 104 2.07 6.50 10.84
N GLU A 105 2.51 7.62 10.26
CA GLU A 105 1.65 8.74 9.92
C GLU A 105 0.62 8.37 8.86
N GLU A 106 1.00 7.55 7.86
CA GLU A 106 0.04 7.07 6.87
C GLU A 106 -0.98 6.09 7.46
N ALA A 107 -0.61 5.28 8.45
CA ALA A 107 -1.57 4.40 9.13
C ALA A 107 -2.64 5.20 9.89
N TYR A 108 -2.23 6.22 10.64
CA TYR A 108 -3.16 7.14 11.31
C TYR A 108 -4.04 7.87 10.30
N ARG A 109 -3.44 8.46 9.27
CA ARG A 109 -4.17 9.23 8.26
C ARG A 109 -5.19 8.36 7.52
N PHE A 110 -4.86 7.10 7.21
CA PHE A 110 -5.81 6.16 6.60
C PHE A 110 -6.96 5.79 7.56
N ALA A 111 -6.64 5.52 8.83
CA ALA A 111 -7.64 5.21 9.85
C ALA A 111 -8.57 6.41 10.15
N GLU A 112 -8.07 7.64 10.10
CA GLU A 112 -8.85 8.84 10.39
C GLU A 112 -9.70 9.28 9.19
N LEU A 113 -9.17 9.19 7.97
CA LEU A 113 -9.82 9.75 6.79
C LEU A 113 -10.59 8.72 5.96
N VAL A 114 -10.11 7.47 5.88
CA VAL A 114 -10.67 6.45 4.98
C VAL A 114 -11.59 5.48 5.71
N PHE A 115 -11.21 4.99 6.90
CA PHE A 115 -12.07 4.04 7.63
C PHE A 115 -13.52 4.53 7.81
N PRO A 116 -13.81 5.81 8.16
CA PRO A 116 -15.19 6.30 8.27
C PRO A 116 -16.03 6.17 7.00
N LEU A 117 -15.37 6.03 5.84
CA LEU A 117 -16.01 5.91 4.52
C LEU A 117 -16.21 4.45 4.08
N LEU A 118 -15.68 3.50 4.84
CA LEU A 118 -15.82 2.06 4.58
C LEU A 118 -17.13 1.52 5.19
N PRO A 119 -17.65 0.36 4.75
CA PRO A 119 -18.80 -0.27 5.40
C PRO A 119 -18.48 -0.72 6.83
N GLU A 120 -19.52 -0.98 7.62
CA GLU A 120 -19.35 -1.63 8.92
C GLU A 120 -18.78 -3.06 8.76
N PRO A 121 -17.96 -3.55 9.71
CA PRO A 121 -17.62 -2.93 11.00
C PRO A 121 -16.49 -1.88 10.91
N TYR A 122 -15.93 -1.60 9.73
CA TYR A 122 -14.71 -0.79 9.60
C TYR A 122 -14.94 0.69 9.90
N ALA A 123 -16.08 1.25 9.48
CA ALA A 123 -16.45 2.64 9.83
C ALA A 123 -16.40 2.89 11.33
N SER A 124 -16.94 1.97 12.13
CA SER A 124 -16.99 2.13 13.59
C SER A 124 -15.66 1.85 14.31
N LEU A 125 -14.63 1.34 13.61
CA LEU A 125 -13.26 1.27 14.12
C LEU A 125 -12.58 2.63 14.10
N ALA A 126 -12.99 3.56 13.23
CA ALA A 126 -12.47 4.92 13.22
C ALA A 126 -12.78 5.59 14.58
N GLY A 127 -11.73 5.97 15.31
CA GLY A 127 -11.85 6.59 16.63
C GLY A 127 -11.93 5.64 17.82
N ARG A 128 -12.08 4.32 17.60
CA ARG A 128 -11.85 3.31 18.64
C ARG A 128 -10.37 2.92 18.57
N GLY A 129 -9.51 3.63 19.31
CA GLY A 129 -8.07 3.35 19.42
C GLY A 129 -7.71 1.98 20.05
N VAL A 130 -8.59 0.98 19.92
CA VAL A 130 -8.49 -0.34 20.50
C VAL A 130 -8.97 -1.35 19.47
N THR A 131 -8.10 -1.73 18.55
CA THR A 131 -8.06 -3.14 18.16
C THR A 131 -7.55 -3.91 19.37
N ASN A 132 -8.23 -4.98 19.78
CA ASN A 132 -7.68 -5.93 20.77
C ASN A 132 -6.35 -6.49 20.22
N LEU A 133 -5.24 -5.80 20.49
CA LEU A 133 -3.88 -6.24 20.19
C LEU A 133 -3.40 -7.30 21.19
N THR A 134 -4.33 -7.96 21.90
CA THR A 134 -4.05 -9.00 22.89
C THR A 134 -3.82 -10.39 22.26
N GLY A 135 -3.71 -10.46 20.93
CA GLY A 135 -3.21 -11.64 20.23
C GLY A 135 -1.68 -11.62 20.12
N PRO A 136 -1.00 -12.78 20.02
CA PRO A 136 0.45 -12.83 19.89
C PRO A 136 0.86 -12.29 18.50
N PHE A 137 1.19 -11.01 18.42
CA PHE A 137 1.82 -10.43 17.24
C PHE A 137 3.32 -10.65 17.32
N GLY A 138 3.86 -11.45 16.40
CA GLY A 138 5.31 -11.53 16.16
C GLY A 138 6.09 -12.60 16.95
N GLU A 139 5.47 -13.37 17.84
CA GLU A 139 6.11 -14.52 18.49
C GLU A 139 5.62 -15.85 17.88
N MET A 140 5.97 -16.09 16.62
CA MET A 140 6.07 -17.45 16.08
C MET A 140 7.54 -17.77 15.91
N ILE A 141 8.12 -18.52 16.85
CA ILE A 141 9.37 -19.23 16.62
C ILE A 141 9.03 -20.44 15.74
N ALA A 142 9.42 -20.40 14.47
CA ALA A 142 9.39 -21.52 13.52
C ALA A 142 8.05 -22.28 13.43
N ASN A 143 7.03 -21.63 12.86
CA ASN A 143 5.76 -22.13 12.25
C ASN A 143 4.94 -23.30 12.85
N ASP A 144 5.39 -24.04 13.87
CA ASP A 144 4.74 -25.30 14.27
C ASP A 144 4.58 -25.44 15.80
N VAL A 145 5.06 -24.47 16.59
CA VAL A 145 5.09 -24.59 18.07
C VAL A 145 4.36 -23.44 18.73
N LEU A 146 3.25 -23.77 19.40
CA LEU A 146 2.51 -22.83 20.25
C LEU A 146 3.22 -22.66 21.60
N PRO A 147 3.39 -21.42 22.12
CA PRO A 147 3.91 -21.21 23.47
C PRO A 147 2.94 -21.79 24.50
N THR A 148 3.44 -22.64 25.40
CA THR A 148 2.65 -23.09 26.55
C THR A 148 2.41 -21.93 27.50
N LYS A 149 1.15 -21.76 27.93
CA LYS A 149 0.75 -20.76 28.93
C LYS A 149 1.73 -20.76 30.10
N ALA A 150 2.32 -19.60 30.40
CA ALA A 150 3.00 -19.39 31.66
C ALA A 150 1.97 -19.57 32.79
N SER A 151 2.28 -20.48 33.71
CA SER A 151 1.50 -20.66 34.94
C SER A 151 1.53 -19.38 35.76
N ALA A 152 0.38 -19.01 36.31
CA ALA A 152 0.15 -17.80 37.11
C ALA A 152 1.00 -17.72 38.38
#